data_AF-A0A959ITI4-F1
#
_entry.id   AF-A0A959ITI4-F1
#
_cell.length_a   1.000
_cell.length_b   1.000
_cell.length_c   1.000
_cell.angle_alpha   90.00
_cell.angle_beta   90.00
_cell.angle_gamma   90.00
#
_symmetry.space_group_name_H-M   'P 1'
#
loop_
_entity.id
_entity.type
_entity.pdbx_description
1 polymer ?
#
loop_
_entity_poly.entity_id
_entity_poly.type
_entity_poly.pdbx_seq_one_letter_code
_entity_poly.pdbx_strand_id
1 'polypeptide(L)'
;RNWERFYPRPLGAFTQEAYAILQAHQSIMPPAIQRRLGLMIQDDWLLRYGTVDGMEFTFERMKLRVSRPEWLERPFDSLLEQIDAFEEEFLQFFPEVIEYVQTHCKC
;
A
#
# COMPACT_ATOMS: atom_id res chain seq x y z
N ARG A 1 -8.42 6.76 3.47
CA ARG A 1 -9.23 7.98 3.71
C ARG A 1 -9.30 8.88 2.46
N ASN A 2 -8.17 9.30 1.86
CA ASN A 2 -8.16 10.33 0.80
C ASN A 2 -7.96 9.85 -0.66
N TRP A 3 -8.24 8.59 -0.98
CA TRP A 3 -7.93 8.04 -2.31
C TRP A 3 -8.55 8.85 -3.46
N GLU A 4 -9.85 9.12 -3.37
CA GLU A 4 -10.62 9.83 -4.41
C GLU A 4 -10.18 11.28 -4.63
N ARG A 5 -9.46 11.87 -3.66
CA ARG A 5 -8.88 13.21 -3.79
C ARG A 5 -7.70 13.25 -4.76
N PHE A 6 -6.97 12.14 -4.88
CA PHE A 6 -5.72 12.08 -5.64
C PHE A 6 -5.78 11.14 -6.84
N TYR A 7 -6.81 10.31 -6.94
CA TYR A 7 -6.98 9.39 -8.05
C TYR A 7 -8.44 9.29 -8.48
N PRO A 8 -8.75 9.41 -9.79
CA PRO A 8 -10.13 9.51 -10.27
C PRO A 8 -10.88 8.18 -10.28
N ARG A 9 -10.18 7.04 -10.26
CA ARG A 9 -10.81 5.71 -10.25
C ARG A 9 -10.87 5.16 -8.83
N PRO A 10 -11.91 4.43 -8.41
CA PRO A 10 -11.98 3.84 -7.07
C PRO A 10 -10.78 2.92 -6.78
N LEU A 11 -10.36 2.86 -5.52
CA LEU A 11 -9.21 2.04 -5.10
C LEU A 11 -9.38 0.58 -5.55
N GLY A 12 -10.57 0.01 -5.37
CA GLY A 12 -10.85 -1.36 -5.80
C GLY A 12 -10.69 -1.57 -7.32
N ALA A 13 -11.07 -0.60 -8.14
CA ALA A 13 -10.86 -0.72 -9.59
C ALA A 13 -9.37 -0.69 -9.95
N PHE A 14 -8.60 0.16 -9.27
CA PHE A 14 -7.16 0.25 -9.44
C PHE A 14 -6.44 -1.03 -8.99
N THR A 15 -6.80 -1.60 -7.84
CA THR A 15 -6.15 -2.82 -7.33
C THR A 15 -6.41 -4.02 -8.25
N GLN A 16 -7.64 -4.16 -8.77
CA GLN A 16 -7.98 -5.22 -9.72
C GLN A 16 -7.22 -5.09 -11.04
N GLU A 17 -7.02 -3.87 -11.54
CA GLU A 17 -6.16 -3.65 -12.72
C GLU A 17 -4.69 -4.02 -12.43
N ALA A 18 -4.17 -3.62 -11.27
CA ALA A 18 -2.82 -3.99 -10.85
C ALA A 18 -2.65 -5.52 -10.79
N TYR A 19 -3.64 -6.24 -10.26
CA TYR A 19 -3.64 -7.71 -10.25
C TYR A 19 -3.68 -8.31 -11.64
N ALA A 20 -4.50 -7.76 -12.56
CA ALA A 20 -4.53 -8.22 -13.93
C ALA A 20 -3.17 -8.10 -14.62
N ILE A 21 -2.46 -6.98 -14.41
CA ILE A 21 -1.09 -6.78 -14.91
C ILE A 21 -0.13 -7.82 -14.30
N LEU A 22 -0.16 -8.00 -12.98
CA LEU A 22 0.70 -8.97 -12.31
C LEU A 22 0.43 -10.40 -12.81
N GLN A 23 -0.84 -10.77 -13.01
CA GLN A 23 -1.22 -12.08 -13.51
C GLN A 23 -0.79 -12.29 -14.97
N ALA A 24 -0.93 -11.27 -15.83
CA ALA A 24 -0.49 -11.32 -17.22
C ALA A 24 1.03 -11.56 -17.34
N HIS A 25 1.82 -11.09 -16.36
CA HIS A 25 3.26 -11.26 -16.31
C HIS A 25 3.73 -12.35 -15.33
N GLN A 26 2.85 -13.23 -14.86
CA GLN A 26 3.19 -14.26 -13.87
C GLN A 26 4.33 -15.19 -14.34
N SER A 27 4.39 -15.50 -15.64
CA SER A 27 5.36 -16.44 -16.21
C SER A 27 6.82 -16.00 -16.08
N ILE A 28 7.08 -14.70 -16.03
CA ILE A 28 8.45 -14.13 -15.90
C ILE A 28 8.88 -13.92 -14.44
N MET A 29 7.97 -14.16 -13.48
CA MET A 29 8.26 -13.96 -12.06
C MET A 29 9.04 -15.14 -11.47
N PRO A 30 9.84 -14.93 -10.40
CA PRO A 30 10.43 -16.04 -9.65
C PRO A 30 9.35 -16.97 -9.07
N PRO A 31 9.58 -18.30 -8.98
CA PRO A 31 8.58 -19.27 -8.53
C PRO A 31 7.97 -18.97 -7.15
N ALA A 32 8.76 -18.38 -6.25
CA ALA A 32 8.27 -17.98 -4.92
C ALA A 32 7.22 -16.86 -4.99
N ILE A 33 7.35 -15.94 -5.94
CA ILE A 33 6.41 -14.83 -6.15
C ILE A 33 5.17 -15.33 -6.88
N GLN A 34 5.32 -16.20 -7.89
CA GLN A 34 4.19 -16.82 -8.58
C GLN A 34 3.22 -17.52 -7.61
N ARG A 35 3.75 -18.23 -6.61
CA ARG A 35 2.94 -18.88 -5.56
C ARG A 35 2.22 -17.87 -4.66
N ARG A 36 2.87 -16.75 -4.34
CA ARG A 36 2.27 -15.70 -3.49
C ARG A 36 1.21 -14.90 -4.24
N LEU A 37 1.37 -14.70 -5.55
CA LEU A 37 0.45 -13.91 -6.35
C LEU A 37 -0.99 -14.46 -6.30
N GLY A 38 -1.16 -15.79 -6.36
CA GLY A 38 -2.50 -16.39 -6.22
C GLY A 38 -3.17 -16.05 -4.89
N LEU A 39 -2.44 -16.14 -3.77
CA LEU A 39 -2.94 -15.77 -2.45
C LEU A 39 -3.22 -14.27 -2.34
N MET A 40 -2.34 -13.44 -2.93
CA MET A 40 -2.50 -11.99 -2.94
C MET A 40 -3.79 -11.53 -3.63
N ILE A 41 -4.14 -12.19 -4.75
CA ILE A 41 -5.37 -11.92 -5.51
C ILE A 41 -6.58 -12.44 -4.74
N GLN A 42 -6.52 -13.69 -4.26
CA GLN A 42 -7.63 -14.33 -3.53
C GLN A 42 -8.07 -13.53 -2.31
N ASP A 43 -7.12 -12.97 -1.56
CA ASP A 43 -7.38 -12.24 -0.32
C ASP A 43 -7.37 -10.70 -0.49
N ASP A 44 -7.30 -10.21 -1.74
CA ASP A 44 -7.24 -8.79 -2.13
C ASP A 44 -6.32 -7.93 -1.21
N TRP A 45 -5.07 -8.37 -1.05
CA TRP A 45 -4.10 -7.70 -0.18
C TRP A 45 -3.95 -6.21 -0.50
N LEU A 46 -3.96 -5.83 -1.78
CA LEU A 46 -3.80 -4.44 -2.20
C LEU A 46 -4.97 -3.55 -1.75
N LEU A 47 -6.21 -4.05 -1.82
CA LEU A 47 -7.37 -3.29 -1.32
C LEU A 47 -7.34 -3.19 0.20
N ARG A 48 -6.91 -4.26 0.89
CA ARG A 48 -6.85 -4.29 2.36
C ARG A 48 -5.92 -3.23 2.94
N TYR A 49 -4.90 -2.79 2.22
CA TYR A 49 -4.08 -1.64 2.63
C TYR A 49 -4.87 -0.34 2.80
N GLY A 50 -6.06 -0.23 2.20
CA GLY A 50 -6.96 0.91 2.39
C GLY A 50 -7.71 0.91 3.72
N THR A 51 -7.54 -0.11 4.57
CA THR A 51 -8.28 -0.31 5.83
C THR A 51 -7.34 -0.38 7.03
N VAL A 52 -7.82 0.06 8.20
CA VAL A 52 -7.12 -0.02 9.49
C VAL A 52 -6.72 -1.47 9.78
N ASP A 53 -7.67 -2.39 9.78
CA ASP A 53 -7.43 -3.82 10.05
C ASP A 53 -6.43 -4.46 9.07
N GLY A 54 -6.47 -4.06 7.79
CA GLY A 54 -5.54 -4.55 6.79
C GLY A 54 -4.11 -4.02 6.97
N MET A 55 -3.98 -2.77 7.40
CA MET A 55 -2.69 -2.20 7.81
C MET A 55 -2.15 -2.94 9.03
N GLU A 56 -2.94 -3.11 10.08
CA GLU A 56 -2.55 -3.84 11.30
C GLU A 56 -2.05 -5.25 10.98
N PHE A 57 -2.84 -6.02 10.22
CA PHE A 57 -2.45 -7.35 9.76
C PHE A 57 -1.11 -7.35 9.00
N THR A 58 -0.87 -6.33 8.20
CA THR A 58 0.37 -6.20 7.44
C THR A 58 1.56 -5.94 8.37
N PHE A 59 1.42 -5.03 9.34
CA PHE A 59 2.45 -4.76 10.33
C PHE A 59 2.84 -6.02 11.11
N GLU A 60 1.86 -6.84 11.51
CA GLU A 60 2.12 -8.13 12.16
C GLU A 60 2.92 -9.10 11.28
N ARG A 61 2.64 -9.12 9.97
CA ARG A 61 3.39 -9.96 9.02
C ARG A 61 4.78 -9.40 8.72
N MET A 62 4.96 -8.08 8.80
CA MET A 62 6.26 -7.43 8.62
C MET A 62 7.20 -7.69 9.79
N LYS A 63 6.69 -7.74 11.04
CA LYS A 63 7.48 -8.14 12.23
C LYS A 63 8.29 -9.40 12.00
N LEU A 64 7.70 -10.40 11.35
CA LEU A 64 8.33 -11.69 11.06
C LEU A 64 9.54 -11.61 10.11
N ARG A 65 9.76 -10.45 9.46
CA ARG A 65 10.76 -10.28 8.39
C ARG A 65 11.80 -9.20 8.69
N VAL A 66 11.61 -8.40 9.74
CA VAL A 66 12.56 -7.36 10.13
C VAL A 66 13.58 -7.90 11.15
N SER A 67 14.78 -7.32 11.17
CA SER A 67 15.85 -7.71 12.09
C SER A 67 15.63 -7.25 13.53
N ARG A 68 14.78 -6.24 13.74
CA ARG A 68 14.40 -5.67 15.05
C ARG A 68 12.88 -5.64 15.20
N PRO A 69 12.21 -6.81 15.37
CA PRO A 69 10.77 -6.87 15.51
C PRO A 69 10.24 -6.10 16.73
N GLU A 70 11.08 -5.91 17.76
CA GLU A 70 10.77 -5.13 18.96
C GLU A 70 10.52 -3.65 18.68
N TRP A 71 11.08 -3.09 17.60
CA TRP A 71 10.79 -1.71 17.16
C TRP A 71 9.44 -1.58 16.48
N LEU A 72 8.85 -2.72 16.13
CA LEU A 72 7.48 -2.84 15.68
C LEU A 72 6.61 -3.41 16.81
N GLU A 73 7.00 -3.35 18.09
CA GLU A 73 6.04 -3.56 19.18
C GLU A 73 5.07 -2.37 19.26
N ARG A 74 3.78 -2.62 19.00
CA ARG A 74 2.69 -1.63 18.99
C ARG A 74 2.83 -0.42 18.04
N PRO A 75 3.39 -0.53 16.81
CA PRO A 75 3.50 0.58 15.87
C PRO A 75 2.13 1.04 15.42
N PHE A 76 1.14 0.15 15.48
CA PHE A 76 -0.21 0.46 15.10
C PHE A 76 -0.90 1.39 16.10
N ASP A 77 -0.68 1.20 17.40
CA ASP A 77 -1.22 2.08 18.45
C ASP A 77 -0.66 3.50 18.28
N SER A 78 0.67 3.64 18.18
CA SER A 78 1.31 4.94 17.98
C SER A 78 0.93 5.59 16.64
N LEU A 79 0.77 4.79 15.58
CA LEU A 79 0.29 5.27 14.28
C LEU A 79 -1.13 5.81 14.38
N LEU A 80 -2.03 5.11 15.08
CA LEU A 80 -3.41 5.52 15.24
C LEU A 80 -3.53 6.78 16.12
N GLU A 81 -2.72 6.92 17.16
CA GLU A 81 -2.66 8.12 17.99
C GLU A 81 -2.28 9.37 17.18
N GLN A 82 -1.45 9.21 16.14
CA GLN A 82 -0.93 10.31 15.32
C GLN A 82 -1.54 10.37 13.91
N ILE A 83 -2.54 9.53 13.61
CA ILE A 83 -3.00 9.34 12.22
C ILE A 83 -3.54 10.63 11.60
N ASP A 84 -4.18 11.48 12.40
CA ASP A 84 -4.74 12.75 11.93
C ASP A 84 -3.63 13.79 11.68
N ALA A 85 -2.56 13.78 12.49
CA ALA A 85 -1.40 14.64 12.27
C ALA A 85 -0.63 14.23 11.00
N PHE A 86 -0.42 12.92 10.79
CA PHE A 86 0.14 12.41 9.54
C PHE A 86 -0.75 12.71 8.34
N GLU A 87 -2.07 12.63 8.50
CA GLU A 87 -3.03 12.98 7.45
C GLU A 87 -2.92 14.46 7.08
N GLU A 88 -2.82 15.37 8.06
CA GLU A 88 -2.62 16.79 7.81
C GLU A 88 -1.32 17.07 7.04
N GLU A 89 -0.19 16.54 7.51
CA GLU A 89 1.10 16.70 6.84
C GLU A 89 1.08 16.10 5.43
N PHE A 90 0.50 14.91 5.26
CA PHE A 90 0.38 14.26 3.95
C PHE A 90 -0.45 15.12 2.98
N LEU A 91 -1.57 15.69 3.44
CA LEU A 91 -2.44 16.52 2.59
C LEU A 91 -1.79 17.84 2.19
N GLN A 92 -0.78 18.31 2.92
CA GLN A 92 0.05 19.47 2.55
C GLN A 92 1.18 19.06 1.59
N PHE A 93 1.90 17.99 1.91
CA PHE A 93 3.11 17.58 1.19
C PHE A 93 2.85 16.84 -0.13
N PHE A 94 1.84 15.96 -0.19
CA PHE A 94 1.63 15.11 -1.38
C PHE A 94 1.31 15.89 -2.67
N PRO A 95 0.57 17.02 -2.64
CA PRO A 95 0.44 17.91 -3.80
C PRO A 95 1.78 18.41 -4.34
N GLU A 96 2.75 18.74 -3.48
CA GLU A 96 4.08 19.18 -3.89
C GLU A 96 4.84 18.05 -4.61
N VAL A 97 4.67 16.80 -4.15
CA VAL A 97 5.23 15.63 -4.83
C VAL A 97 4.62 15.47 -6.23
N ILE A 98 3.30 15.64 -6.36
CA ILE A 98 2.61 15.58 -7.67
C ILE A 98 3.16 16.67 -8.61
N GLU A 99 3.25 17.91 -8.15
CA GLU A 99 3.78 19.03 -8.93
C GLU A 99 5.23 18.79 -9.35
N TYR A 100 6.06 18.31 -8.42
CA TYR A 100 7.45 17.99 -8.70
C TYR A 100 7.57 16.93 -9.80
N VAL A 101 6.81 15.83 -9.68
CA VAL A 101 6.82 14.74 -10.68
C VAL A 101 6.30 15.25 -12.03
N GLN A 102 5.21 16.02 -12.07
CA GLN A 102 4.68 16.57 -13.33
C GLN A 102 5.67 17.52 -14.03
N THR A 103 6.48 18.25 -13.25
CA THR A 103 7.46 19.19 -13.79
C THR A 103 8.73 18.49 -14.28
N HIS A 104 9.13 17.38 -13.65
CA HIS A 104 10.44 16.74 -13.89
C HIS A 104 10.38 15.39 -14.61
N CYS A 105 9.26 14.67 -14.55
CA CYS A 105 9.04 13.49 -15.36
C CYS A 105 8.41 13.91 -16.70
N LYS A 106 9.16 13.73 -17.78
CA LYS A 106 8.62 13.82 -19.14
C LYS A 106 7.79 12.57 -19.44
N CYS A 107 6.56 12.53 -18.94
CA CYS A 107 5.58 11.50 -19.22
C CYS A 107 4.51 12.05 -20.17
#